data_AF-A0A8G1S0N6-F1
#
_entry.id   AF-A0A8G1S0N6-F1
#
_cell.length_a   1.000
_cell.length_b   1.000
_cell.length_c   1.000
_cell.angle_alpha   90.00
_cell.angle_beta   90.00
_cell.angle_gamma   90.00
#
_symmetry.space_group_name_H-M   'P 1'
#
loop_
_entity.id
_entity.type
_entity.pdbx_description
1 polymer ?
#
loop_
_entity_poly.entity_id
_entity_poly.type
_entity_poly.pdbx_seq_one_letter_code
_entity_poly.pdbx_strand_id
1 'polypeptide(L)'
;MSRELPSGKWQWYFADHAFLPKDHAKFRQDITRWLLARQGKPEIGADGQPTELTEVQQRLIRDALTRRHRFLWVQAKSARIYTDEEKAEALATGAPLRAPPQANAVLEAALQPPGEKILDPLTGKFECPCCFRTLPPRYREPEAWWKHVESDVGSGTCLLDHCLMKPRPFAMDQFYKHVRVYHDPEKSYTLRDIDSPRRFPLDPFPDHCPICNYADEDRERVVSHICKELRFFALMALPWATERMLIVEHEWQKEVDRLWPPHCNVLPCGVWSNDKAWAKRAAKKQTHQDIHDLSLEDP
;
A
#
# COMPACT_ATOMS: atom_id res chain seq x y z
N MET A 1 33.99 1.98 10.18
CA MET A 1 32.94 1.44 11.08
C MET A 1 31.69 1.21 10.25
N SER A 2 31.38 -0.03 9.90
CA SER A 2 30.16 -0.37 9.17
C SER A 2 28.96 0.01 10.04
N ARG A 3 28.23 1.07 9.68
CA ARG A 3 27.01 1.45 10.39
C ARG A 3 25.91 0.51 9.90
N GLU A 4 25.66 -0.54 10.66
CA GLU A 4 24.47 -1.38 10.46
C GLU A 4 23.22 -0.48 10.41
N LEU A 5 22.31 -0.79 9.49
CA LEU A 5 21.04 -0.07 9.35
C LEU A 5 20.27 -0.12 10.68
N PRO A 6 19.66 1.00 11.12
CA PRO A 6 18.82 1.01 12.31
C PRO A 6 17.74 -0.07 12.22
N SER A 7 17.54 -0.84 13.29
CA SER A 7 16.63 -1.99 13.23
C SER A 7 15.15 -1.59 13.22
N GLY A 8 14.36 -2.29 12.42
CA GLY A 8 12.90 -2.21 12.45
C GLY A 8 12.33 -0.86 12.02
N LYS A 9 11.37 -0.35 12.80
CA LYS A 9 10.63 0.89 12.48
C LYS A 9 11.51 2.15 12.45
N TRP A 10 12.70 2.10 13.06
CA TRP A 10 13.62 3.22 13.13
C TRP A 10 14.26 3.56 11.78
N GLN A 11 14.51 2.57 10.94
CA GLN A 11 15.01 2.78 9.58
C GLN A 11 14.08 3.72 8.79
N TRP A 12 12.79 3.41 8.79
CA TRP A 12 11.77 4.20 8.12
C TRP A 12 11.57 5.55 8.78
N TYR A 13 11.68 5.64 10.11
CA TYR A 13 11.66 6.91 10.81
C TYR A 13 12.78 7.85 10.35
N PHE A 14 14.03 7.37 10.28
CA PHE A 14 15.15 8.20 9.85
C PHE A 14 15.07 8.59 8.37
N ALA A 15 14.61 7.67 7.51
CA ALA A 15 14.36 7.98 6.11
C ALA A 15 13.27 9.06 5.97
N ASP A 16 12.12 8.90 6.64
CA ASP A 16 11.03 9.89 6.59
C ASP A 16 11.49 11.28 7.08
N HIS A 17 12.37 11.34 8.07
CA HIS A 17 12.94 12.60 8.56
C HIS A 17 13.93 13.26 7.59
N ALA A 18 14.56 12.48 6.73
CA ALA A 18 15.47 12.98 5.69
C ALA A 18 14.77 13.27 4.35
N PHE A 19 13.45 13.04 4.28
CA PHE A 19 12.69 13.15 3.05
C PHE A 19 12.56 14.60 2.58
N LEU A 20 12.99 14.86 1.34
CA LEU A 20 12.81 16.12 0.64
C LEU A 20 12.06 15.87 -0.68
N PRO A 21 10.83 16.36 -0.87
CA PRO A 21 10.04 16.08 -2.07
C PRO A 21 10.72 16.46 -3.39
N LYS A 22 11.54 17.52 -3.38
CA LYS A 22 12.26 18.04 -4.54
C LYS A 22 13.27 17.03 -5.11
N ASP A 23 13.81 16.13 -4.28
CA ASP A 23 14.77 15.11 -4.70
C ASP A 23 14.11 14.00 -5.55
N HIS A 24 12.78 14.03 -5.66
CA HIS A 24 11.99 13.05 -6.40
C HIS A 24 11.16 13.70 -7.53
N ALA A 25 11.57 14.86 -8.05
CA ALA A 25 10.81 15.63 -9.03
C ALA A 25 10.45 14.83 -10.30
N LYS A 26 11.42 14.11 -10.90
CA LYS A 26 11.16 13.26 -12.06
C LYS A 26 10.13 12.18 -11.75
N PHE A 27 10.34 11.44 -10.66
CA PHE A 27 9.42 10.39 -10.25
C PHE A 27 8.01 10.92 -9.97
N ARG A 28 7.90 12.11 -9.35
CA ARG A 28 6.63 12.81 -9.16
C ARG A 28 5.92 13.08 -10.48
N GLN A 29 6.64 13.60 -11.48
CA GLN A 29 6.08 13.84 -12.82
C GLN A 29 5.61 12.54 -13.46
N ASP A 30 6.44 11.51 -13.44
CA ASP A 30 6.13 10.21 -14.05
C ASP A 30 4.86 9.56 -13.46
N ILE A 31 4.73 9.50 -12.12
CA ILE A 31 3.53 8.92 -11.49
C ILE A 31 2.30 9.83 -11.59
N THR A 32 2.49 11.15 -11.74
CA THR A 32 1.38 12.08 -11.99
C THR A 32 0.81 11.85 -13.38
N ARG A 33 1.69 11.79 -14.40
CA ARG A 33 1.30 11.46 -15.78
C ARG A 33 0.57 10.12 -15.83
N TRP A 34 1.14 9.10 -15.20
CA TRP A 34 0.52 7.78 -15.13
C TRP A 34 -0.87 7.84 -14.50
N LEU A 35 -1.02 8.51 -13.36
CA LEU A 35 -2.30 8.61 -12.65
C LEU A 35 -3.36 9.40 -13.44
N LEU A 36 -2.96 10.43 -14.18
CA LEU A 36 -3.87 11.18 -15.06
C LEU A 36 -4.28 10.36 -16.29
N ALA A 37 -3.33 9.67 -16.93
CA ALA A 37 -3.59 8.78 -18.05
C ALA A 37 -4.57 7.65 -17.68
N ARG A 38 -4.45 7.10 -16.46
CA ARG A 38 -5.38 6.11 -15.89
C ARG A 38 -6.81 6.60 -15.77
N GLN A 39 -7.02 7.91 -15.71
CA GLN A 39 -8.34 8.54 -15.70
C GLN A 39 -8.75 9.11 -17.05
N GLY A 40 -7.95 8.89 -18.11
CA GLY A 40 -8.18 9.51 -19.42
C GLY A 40 -8.02 11.03 -19.40
N LYS A 41 -7.29 11.58 -18.43
CA LYS A 41 -7.08 13.03 -18.28
C LYS A 41 -5.72 13.44 -18.86
N PRO A 42 -5.62 14.57 -19.56
CA PRO A 42 -4.35 15.12 -20.01
C PRO A 42 -3.52 15.67 -18.85
N GLU A 43 -2.21 15.85 -19.03
CA GLU A 43 -1.36 16.55 -18.06
C GLU A 43 -1.69 18.04 -17.94
N ILE A 44 -2.07 18.66 -19.06
CA ILE A 44 -2.46 20.07 -19.18
C ILE A 44 -3.93 20.14 -19.56
N GLY A 45 -4.72 20.86 -18.77
CA GLY A 45 -6.13 21.11 -19.01
C GLY A 45 -6.37 21.99 -20.24
N ALA A 46 -7.64 22.09 -20.64
CA ALA A 46 -8.04 22.93 -21.78
C ALA A 46 -7.77 24.43 -21.57
N ASP A 47 -7.59 24.86 -20.32
CA ASP A 47 -7.24 26.21 -19.89
C ASP A 47 -5.72 26.49 -19.93
N GLY A 48 -4.92 25.51 -20.36
CA GLY A 48 -3.45 25.61 -20.39
C GLY A 48 -2.79 25.46 -19.02
N GLN A 49 -3.56 25.19 -17.95
CA GLN A 49 -3.02 24.95 -16.61
C GLN A 49 -2.79 23.44 -16.36
N PRO A 50 -1.88 23.07 -15.44
CA PRO A 50 -1.75 21.67 -15.02
C PRO A 50 -3.08 21.12 -14.51
N THR A 51 -3.45 19.91 -14.94
CA THR A 51 -4.70 19.28 -14.50
C THR A 51 -4.73 19.17 -12.98
N GLU A 52 -5.81 19.66 -12.38
CA GLU A 52 -5.98 19.65 -10.93
C GLU A 52 -6.14 18.21 -10.42
N LEU A 53 -5.38 17.90 -9.36
CA LEU A 53 -5.41 16.61 -8.68
C LEU A 53 -6.27 16.73 -7.42
N THR A 54 -7.09 15.72 -7.16
CA THR A 54 -7.88 15.65 -5.92
C THR A 54 -6.99 15.51 -4.69
N GLU A 55 -7.51 15.80 -3.48
CA GLU A 55 -6.76 15.67 -2.23
C GLU A 55 -6.20 14.23 -2.06
N VAL A 56 -7.00 13.22 -2.40
CA VAL A 56 -6.60 11.80 -2.39
C VAL A 56 -5.46 11.53 -3.39
N GLN A 57 -5.54 12.06 -4.60
CA GLN A 57 -4.49 11.87 -5.62
C GLN A 57 -3.17 12.53 -5.22
N GLN A 58 -3.23 13.75 -4.67
CA GLN A 58 -2.06 14.42 -4.12
C GLN A 58 -1.44 13.60 -2.98
N ARG A 59 -2.26 12.96 -2.14
CA ARG A 59 -1.79 12.08 -1.06
C ARG A 59 -1.16 10.79 -1.58
N LEU A 60 -1.77 10.15 -2.58
CA LEU A 60 -1.20 8.98 -3.27
C LEU A 60 0.22 9.28 -3.76
N ILE A 61 0.38 10.37 -4.51
CA ILE A 61 1.68 10.83 -5.01
C ILE A 61 2.65 11.04 -3.85
N ARG A 62 2.24 11.79 -2.82
CA ARG A 62 3.08 12.10 -1.67
C ARG A 62 3.56 10.85 -0.94
N ASP A 63 2.67 9.90 -0.67
CA ASP A 63 3.03 8.64 -0.02
C ASP A 63 3.95 7.80 -0.92
N ALA A 64 3.75 7.80 -2.25
CA ALA A 64 4.67 7.13 -3.17
C ALA A 64 6.07 7.76 -3.20
N LEU A 65 6.18 9.09 -3.10
CA LEU A 65 7.49 9.76 -2.95
C LEU A 65 8.18 9.32 -1.66
N THR A 66 7.44 9.26 -0.55
CA THR A 66 7.96 8.78 0.75
C THR A 66 8.41 7.31 0.65
N ARG A 67 7.63 6.42 0.02
CA ARG A 67 8.02 5.02 -0.23
C ARG A 67 9.33 4.94 -1.02
N ARG A 68 9.42 5.68 -2.13
CA ARG A 68 10.63 5.70 -2.96
C ARG A 68 11.84 6.20 -2.18
N HIS A 69 11.66 7.26 -1.39
CA HIS A 69 12.71 7.79 -0.54
C HIS A 69 13.22 6.75 0.46
N ARG A 70 12.32 6.03 1.14
CA ARG A 70 12.68 4.94 2.05
C ARG A 70 13.58 3.92 1.38
N PHE A 71 13.24 3.46 0.17
CA PHE A 71 14.06 2.50 -0.58
C PHE A 71 15.42 3.08 -0.98
N LEU A 72 15.45 4.28 -1.57
CA LEU A 72 16.71 4.93 -1.95
C LEU A 72 17.63 5.18 -0.74
N TRP A 73 17.03 5.56 0.40
CA TRP A 73 17.77 5.81 1.63
C TRP A 73 18.48 4.54 2.13
N VAL A 74 17.79 3.40 2.14
CA VAL A 74 18.40 2.14 2.59
C VAL A 74 19.42 1.62 1.58
N GLN A 75 19.21 1.85 0.29
CA GLN A 75 20.20 1.56 -0.75
C GLN A 75 21.49 2.36 -0.53
N ALA A 76 21.37 3.67 -0.30
CA ALA A 76 22.51 4.53 -0.04
C ALA A 76 23.25 4.20 1.27
N LYS A 77 22.54 3.72 2.30
CA LYS A 77 23.12 3.39 3.60
C LYS A 77 23.67 1.96 3.69
N SER A 78 23.33 1.08 2.76
CA SER A 78 23.80 -0.30 2.76
C SER A 78 25.24 -0.41 2.32
N ALA A 79 26.10 -0.94 3.18
CA ALA A 79 27.46 -1.32 2.83
C ALA A 79 27.58 -2.78 2.36
N ARG A 80 26.48 -3.55 2.39
CA ARG A 80 26.50 -5.01 2.11
C ARG A 80 26.14 -5.33 0.67
N ILE A 81 25.22 -4.56 0.08
CA ILE A 81 24.68 -4.83 -1.26
C ILE A 81 25.34 -3.97 -2.33
N TYR A 82 25.76 -2.75 -1.96
CA TYR A 82 26.39 -1.80 -2.86
C TYR A 82 27.73 -1.33 -2.31
N THR A 83 28.74 -1.26 -3.18
CA THR A 83 30.03 -0.67 -2.84
C THR A 83 29.93 0.86 -2.77
N ASP A 84 30.93 1.50 -2.17
CA ASP A 84 30.95 2.96 -2.11
C ASP A 84 31.23 3.59 -3.48
N GLU A 85 31.94 2.88 -4.36
CA GLU A 85 32.12 3.24 -5.77
C GLU A 85 30.79 3.19 -6.54
N GLU A 86 30.00 2.11 -6.41
CA GLU A 86 28.68 2.00 -7.06
C GLU A 86 27.76 3.16 -6.64
N LYS A 87 27.78 3.54 -5.35
CA LYS A 87 27.00 4.67 -4.84
C LYS A 87 27.52 6.01 -5.34
N ALA A 88 28.83 6.20 -5.39
CA ALA A 88 29.46 7.43 -5.88
C ALA A 88 29.17 7.63 -7.37
N GLU A 89 29.23 6.56 -8.17
CA GLU A 89 28.88 6.59 -9.59
C GLU A 89 27.40 6.90 -9.80
N ALA A 90 26.50 6.23 -9.06
CA ALA A 90 25.07 6.51 -9.12
C ALA A 90 24.77 7.98 -8.75
N LEU A 91 25.45 8.53 -7.75
CA LEU A 91 25.33 9.93 -7.36
C LEU A 91 25.88 10.88 -8.44
N ALA A 92 27.04 10.57 -9.03
CA ALA A 92 27.69 11.42 -10.03
C ALA A 92 26.94 11.45 -11.37
N THR A 93 26.38 10.32 -11.78
CA THR A 93 25.67 10.17 -13.06
C THR A 93 24.17 10.42 -12.95
N GLY A 94 23.61 10.38 -11.73
CA GLY A 94 22.17 10.36 -11.51
C GLY A 94 21.49 9.05 -11.92
N ALA A 95 22.26 8.02 -12.29
CA ALA A 95 21.73 6.71 -12.63
C ALA A 95 21.23 5.98 -11.37
N PRO A 96 20.13 5.21 -11.48
CA PRO A 96 19.67 4.40 -10.35
C PRO A 96 20.68 3.30 -10.02
N LEU A 97 20.84 3.00 -8.73
CA LEU A 97 21.55 1.79 -8.31
C LEU A 97 20.89 0.55 -8.92
N ARG A 98 21.72 -0.45 -9.27
CA ARG A 98 21.22 -1.73 -9.81
C ARG A 98 20.21 -2.38 -8.84
N ALA A 99 19.33 -3.20 -9.41
CA ALA A 99 18.40 -3.99 -8.62
C ALA A 99 19.14 -4.84 -7.57
N PRO A 100 18.67 -4.88 -6.31
CA PRO A 100 19.25 -5.76 -5.30
C PRO A 100 19.07 -7.24 -5.67
N PRO A 101 19.90 -8.15 -5.13
CA PRO A 101 19.72 -9.58 -5.34
C PRO A 101 18.30 -10.03 -5.01
N GLN A 102 17.69 -10.82 -5.90
CA GLN A 102 16.30 -11.29 -5.76
C GLN A 102 15.25 -10.17 -5.66
N ALA A 103 15.52 -8.98 -6.23
CA ALA A 103 14.54 -7.89 -6.37
C ALA A 103 13.17 -8.34 -6.93
N ASN A 104 13.15 -9.35 -7.81
CA ASN A 104 11.91 -9.91 -8.35
C ASN A 104 11.03 -10.57 -7.27
N ALA A 105 11.59 -11.09 -6.17
CA ALA A 105 10.79 -11.67 -5.08
C ALA A 105 9.90 -10.62 -4.38
N VAL A 106 10.26 -9.33 -4.50
CA VAL A 106 9.44 -8.18 -4.07
C VAL A 106 8.45 -7.81 -5.16
N LEU A 107 8.91 -7.74 -6.41
CA LEU A 107 8.09 -7.29 -7.52
C LEU A 107 6.97 -8.25 -7.84
N GLU A 108 7.25 -9.54 -7.79
CA GLU A 108 6.30 -10.66 -7.90
C GLU A 108 5.45 -10.82 -6.63
N ALA A 109 5.35 -9.73 -5.87
CA ALA A 109 4.49 -9.46 -4.74
C ALA A 109 4.28 -10.68 -3.83
N ALA A 110 5.42 -11.24 -3.44
CA ALA A 110 5.52 -12.22 -2.39
C ALA A 110 4.73 -13.52 -2.58
N LEU A 111 4.34 -13.83 -3.82
CA LEU A 111 3.96 -15.19 -4.19
C LEU A 111 5.11 -16.17 -3.98
N GLN A 112 6.35 -15.70 -4.17
CA GLN A 112 7.54 -16.49 -4.00
C GLN A 112 8.53 -15.77 -3.07
N PRO A 113 8.94 -16.41 -1.96
CA PRO A 113 10.06 -15.94 -1.17
C PRO A 113 11.35 -15.94 -2.01
N PRO A 114 12.42 -15.25 -1.57
CA PRO A 114 13.69 -15.32 -2.27
C PRO A 114 14.19 -16.76 -2.40
N GLY A 115 14.73 -17.09 -3.58
CA GLY A 115 15.23 -18.44 -3.88
C GLY A 115 16.47 -18.83 -3.08
N GLU A 116 16.83 -20.12 -3.12
CA GLU A 116 17.90 -20.72 -2.29
C GLU A 116 19.28 -20.08 -2.47
N LYS A 117 19.53 -19.45 -3.63
CA LYS A 117 20.82 -18.84 -3.99
C LYS A 117 21.26 -17.70 -3.07
N ILE A 118 20.37 -17.09 -2.29
CA ILE A 118 20.72 -15.99 -1.37
C ILE A 118 20.73 -16.41 0.10
N LEU A 119 20.54 -17.69 0.39
CA LEU A 119 20.53 -18.20 1.75
C LEU A 119 21.97 -18.41 2.22
N ASP A 120 22.24 -17.99 3.44
CA ASP A 120 23.42 -18.42 4.16
C ASP A 120 23.34 -19.96 4.34
N PRO A 121 24.29 -20.74 3.81
CA PRO A 121 24.19 -22.21 3.79
C PRO A 121 24.15 -22.84 5.18
N LEU A 122 24.65 -22.16 6.21
CA LEU A 122 24.74 -22.68 7.58
C LEU A 122 23.51 -22.33 8.40
N THR A 123 23.00 -21.10 8.26
CA THR A 123 21.94 -20.55 9.11
C THR A 123 20.59 -20.45 8.41
N GLY A 124 20.56 -20.57 7.08
CA GLY A 124 19.38 -20.37 6.24
C GLY A 124 18.84 -18.93 6.24
N LYS A 125 19.59 -17.98 6.83
CA LYS A 125 19.23 -16.57 6.86
C LYS A 125 19.49 -15.93 5.50
N PHE A 126 18.77 -14.86 5.19
CA PHE A 126 18.93 -14.14 3.94
C PHE A 126 18.68 -12.65 4.12
N GLU A 127 19.12 -11.83 3.18
CA GLU A 127 18.84 -10.39 3.21
C GLU A 127 17.58 -10.08 2.42
N CYS A 128 16.66 -9.32 3.02
CA CYS A 128 15.48 -8.86 2.32
C CYS A 128 15.85 -7.81 1.26
N PRO A 129 15.52 -7.98 -0.04
CA PRO A 129 15.73 -6.98 -1.09
C PRO A 129 15.03 -5.62 -0.90
N CYS A 130 14.03 -5.48 -0.02
CA CYS A 130 13.39 -4.19 0.28
C CYS A 130 14.10 -3.40 1.37
N CYS A 131 14.22 -4.00 2.56
CA CYS A 131 14.69 -3.31 3.76
C CYS A 131 16.14 -3.63 4.10
N PHE A 132 16.77 -4.56 3.37
CA PHE A 132 18.17 -5.00 3.54
C PHE A 132 18.49 -5.56 4.92
N ARG A 133 17.46 -6.00 5.65
CA ARG A 133 17.60 -6.70 6.93
C ARG A 133 17.88 -8.17 6.68
N THR A 134 18.73 -8.74 7.53
CA THR A 134 18.88 -10.19 7.62
C THR A 134 17.64 -10.80 8.27
N LEU A 135 16.92 -11.64 7.53
CA LEU A 135 15.71 -12.32 7.95
C LEU A 135 16.00 -13.79 8.32
N PRO A 136 15.30 -14.33 9.34
CA PRO A 136 15.35 -15.75 9.66
C PRO A 136 14.65 -16.62 8.61
N PRO A 137 14.97 -17.94 8.53
CA PRO A 137 14.42 -18.87 7.54
C PRO A 137 12.89 -18.92 7.47
N ARG A 138 12.19 -18.62 8.59
CA ARG A 138 10.71 -18.57 8.65
C ARG A 138 10.08 -17.60 7.66
N TYR A 139 10.80 -16.58 7.20
CA TYR A 139 10.31 -15.65 6.17
C TYR A 139 10.38 -16.24 4.76
N ARG A 140 10.77 -17.51 4.61
CA ARG A 140 10.54 -18.28 3.38
C ARG A 140 9.13 -18.84 3.28
N GLU A 141 8.36 -18.84 4.37
CA GLU A 141 6.94 -19.15 4.27
C GLU A 141 6.25 -18.03 3.50
N PRO A 142 5.48 -18.33 2.42
CA PRO A 142 4.84 -17.30 1.59
C PRO A 142 4.05 -16.28 2.41
N GLU A 143 3.32 -16.75 3.44
CA GLU A 143 2.54 -15.86 4.32
C GLU A 143 3.40 -14.87 5.11
N ALA A 144 4.50 -15.36 5.66
CA ALA A 144 5.43 -14.53 6.42
C ALA A 144 6.18 -13.55 5.52
N TRP A 145 6.56 -14.00 4.31
CA TRP A 145 7.23 -13.19 3.31
C TRP A 145 6.34 -12.03 2.86
N TRP A 146 5.10 -12.30 2.45
CA TRP A 146 4.24 -11.25 1.93
C TRP A 146 3.87 -10.22 3.00
N LYS A 147 3.60 -10.65 4.23
CA LYS A 147 3.35 -9.72 5.35
C LYS A 147 4.55 -8.82 5.61
N HIS A 148 5.76 -9.37 5.47
CA HIS A 148 6.98 -8.59 5.60
C HIS A 148 7.12 -7.56 4.47
N VAL A 149 6.96 -7.99 3.21
CA VAL A 149 7.04 -7.11 2.04
C VAL A 149 5.98 -6.01 2.11
N GLU A 150 4.71 -6.35 2.41
CA GLU A 150 3.61 -5.40 2.54
C GLU A 150 3.87 -4.35 3.64
N SER A 151 4.50 -4.77 4.75
CA SER A 151 4.90 -3.87 5.84
C SER A 151 5.99 -2.88 5.44
N ASP A 152 6.94 -3.32 4.62
CA ASP A 152 8.04 -2.48 4.14
C ASP A 152 7.65 -1.60 2.96
N VAL A 153 6.82 -2.10 2.03
CA VAL A 153 6.25 -1.35 0.89
C VAL A 153 5.20 -0.35 1.35
N GLY A 154 4.36 -0.72 2.32
CA GLY A 154 3.35 0.16 2.90
C GLY A 154 2.35 0.65 1.86
N SER A 155 1.66 -0.28 1.19
CA SER A 155 0.75 0.03 0.08
C SER A 155 -0.48 0.87 0.46
N GLY A 156 -0.84 0.91 1.73
CA GLY A 156 -1.90 1.76 2.26
C GLY A 156 -1.62 3.25 2.11
N THR A 157 -2.63 3.94 1.56
CA THR A 157 -2.76 5.40 1.49
C THR A 157 -4.18 5.73 1.94
N CYS A 158 -4.37 6.73 2.79
CA CYS A 158 -5.73 7.11 3.19
C CYS A 158 -6.51 7.70 2.01
N LEU A 159 -7.73 7.20 1.79
CA LEU A 159 -8.62 7.59 0.70
C LEU A 159 -9.73 8.56 1.14
N LEU A 160 -9.77 8.93 2.42
CA LEU A 160 -10.72 9.90 2.94
C LEU A 160 -10.16 11.32 2.79
N ASP A 161 -11.06 12.24 2.45
CA ASP A 161 -10.75 13.66 2.42
C ASP A 161 -10.39 14.18 3.82
N HIS A 162 -9.67 15.30 3.86
CA HIS A 162 -9.23 15.96 5.08
C HIS A 162 -8.44 15.06 6.05
N CYS A 163 -7.73 14.05 5.54
CA CYS A 163 -6.82 13.26 6.36
C CYS A 163 -5.63 14.12 6.82
N LEU A 164 -5.60 14.43 8.11
CA LEU A 164 -4.59 15.28 8.75
C LEU A 164 -3.28 14.53 9.06
N MET A 165 -3.18 13.24 8.72
CA MET A 165 -1.95 12.50 8.99
C MET A 165 -0.81 13.05 8.14
N LYS A 166 0.36 13.20 8.77
CA LYS A 166 1.62 13.34 8.04
C LYS A 166 1.79 12.14 7.09
N PRO A 167 2.45 12.35 5.94
CA PRO A 167 2.61 11.31 4.92
C PRO A 167 3.39 10.16 5.54
N ARG A 168 2.76 9.00 5.63
CA ARG A 168 3.36 7.81 6.23
C ARG A 168 2.70 6.59 5.60
N PRO A 169 3.35 6.00 4.57
CA PRO A 169 2.92 4.73 4.02
C PRO A 169 2.77 3.69 5.13
N PHE A 170 1.65 2.95 5.10
CA PHE A 170 1.31 1.91 6.06
C PHE A 170 0.84 0.65 5.32
N ALA A 171 0.94 -0.52 5.94
CA ALA A 171 0.44 -1.76 5.32
C ALA A 171 -1.09 -1.73 5.19
N MET A 172 -1.67 -2.34 4.16
CA MET A 172 -3.13 -2.30 3.96
C MET A 172 -3.94 -2.84 5.15
N ASP A 173 -3.37 -3.74 5.95
CA ASP A 173 -3.98 -4.23 7.20
C ASP A 173 -4.14 -3.18 8.30
N GLN A 174 -3.45 -2.06 8.18
CA GLN A 174 -3.54 -0.93 9.08
C GLN A 174 -4.57 0.11 8.62
N PHE A 175 -5.22 -0.04 7.46
CA PHE A 175 -6.15 0.95 6.92
C PHE A 175 -7.31 1.27 7.86
N TYR A 176 -8.01 0.26 8.37
CA TYR A 176 -9.11 0.51 9.31
C TYR A 176 -8.62 1.10 10.63
N LYS A 177 -7.44 0.65 11.11
CA LYS A 177 -6.82 1.24 12.30
C LYS A 177 -6.49 2.71 12.07
N HIS A 178 -5.99 3.06 10.89
CA HIS A 178 -5.76 4.43 10.48
C HIS A 178 -7.05 5.24 10.56
N VAL A 179 -8.14 4.77 9.91
CA VAL A 179 -9.42 5.48 9.86
C VAL A 179 -9.95 5.71 11.27
N ARG A 180 -9.94 4.68 12.12
CA ARG A 180 -10.30 4.77 13.55
C ARG A 180 -9.45 5.75 14.35
N VAL A 181 -8.22 6.02 13.94
CA VAL A 181 -7.34 6.93 14.68
C VAL A 181 -7.51 8.37 14.23
N TYR A 182 -7.59 8.60 12.92
CA TYR A 182 -7.50 9.93 12.34
C TYR A 182 -8.80 10.48 11.76
N HIS A 183 -9.84 9.65 11.62
CA HIS A 183 -11.13 10.00 11.02
C HIS A 183 -12.32 9.58 11.91
N ASP A 184 -12.08 9.29 13.17
CA ASP A 184 -13.14 8.98 14.13
C ASP A 184 -13.81 10.29 14.60
N PRO A 185 -15.07 10.55 14.20
CA PRO A 185 -15.77 11.78 14.58
C PRO A 185 -16.01 11.87 16.09
N GLU A 186 -16.02 10.75 16.83
CA GLU A 186 -16.20 10.71 18.29
C GLU A 186 -14.92 11.14 19.06
N LYS A 187 -13.80 11.40 18.36
CA LYS A 187 -12.56 11.89 19.00
C LYS A 187 -12.46 13.40 19.16
N SER A 188 -13.52 14.16 18.88
CA SER A 188 -13.72 15.43 19.58
C SER A 188 -14.20 15.11 20.99
N TYR A 189 -13.32 15.14 21.99
CA TYR A 189 -13.67 14.97 23.40
C TYR A 189 -14.77 15.97 23.83
N THR A 190 -16.04 15.61 23.75
CA THR A 190 -17.14 16.35 24.40
C THR A 190 -18.11 15.41 25.09
N LEU A 191 -18.64 15.84 26.23
CA LEU A 191 -19.52 15.07 27.12
C LEU A 191 -20.91 14.73 26.54
N ARG A 192 -21.23 15.15 25.30
CA ARG A 192 -22.56 14.95 24.69
C ARG A 192 -22.71 13.65 23.90
N ASP A 193 -21.64 12.86 23.77
CA ASP A 193 -21.59 11.72 22.86
C ASP A 193 -21.98 10.38 23.51
N ILE A 194 -22.51 10.40 24.74
CA ILE A 194 -22.80 9.17 25.52
C ILE A 194 -24.03 8.40 25.01
N ASP A 195 -24.95 9.03 24.27
CA ASP A 195 -26.22 8.41 23.84
C ASP A 195 -26.38 8.18 22.33
N SER A 196 -25.35 8.36 21.49
CA SER A 196 -25.47 8.09 20.06
C SER A 196 -25.04 6.67 19.66
N PRO A 197 -25.84 5.95 18.84
CA PRO A 197 -25.45 4.64 18.32
C PRO A 197 -24.23 4.77 17.42
N ARG A 198 -23.09 4.20 17.87
CA ARG A 198 -21.76 4.14 17.23
C ARG A 198 -21.84 4.18 15.69
N ARG A 199 -21.63 5.35 15.09
CA ARG A 199 -21.48 5.51 13.64
C ARG A 199 -20.01 5.62 13.28
N PHE A 200 -19.31 4.50 13.37
CA PHE A 200 -18.10 4.33 12.57
C PHE A 200 -18.53 4.32 11.09
N PRO A 201 -17.82 4.96 10.14
CA PRO A 201 -18.07 4.71 8.73
C PRO A 201 -17.85 3.22 8.50
N LEU A 202 -18.96 2.46 8.39
CA LEU A 202 -18.94 1.01 8.17
C LEU A 202 -18.13 0.67 6.92
N ASP A 203 -17.97 1.65 6.03
CA ASP A 203 -17.17 1.56 4.85
C ASP A 203 -16.39 2.86 4.55
N PRO A 204 -15.06 2.86 4.78
CA PRO A 204 -14.19 4.01 4.52
C PRO A 204 -13.64 4.06 3.09
N PHE A 205 -14.08 3.17 2.19
CA PHE A 205 -13.67 3.18 0.79
C PHE A 205 -14.67 3.97 -0.07
N PRO A 206 -14.19 4.71 -1.09
CA PRO A 206 -15.06 5.39 -2.04
C PRO A 206 -15.81 4.39 -2.93
N ASP A 207 -16.96 4.82 -3.47
CA ASP A 207 -17.80 4.00 -4.36
C ASP A 207 -17.18 3.81 -5.78
N HIS A 208 -16.12 4.56 -6.09
CA HIS A 208 -15.33 4.42 -7.32
C HIS A 208 -13.84 4.49 -7.00
N CYS A 209 -13.03 3.83 -7.82
CA CYS A 209 -11.58 3.83 -7.65
C CYS A 209 -10.97 5.22 -7.91
N PRO A 210 -10.21 5.81 -6.96
CA PRO A 210 -9.62 7.13 -7.15
C PRO A 210 -8.44 7.15 -8.15
N ILE A 211 -7.97 5.98 -8.60
CA ILE A 211 -6.86 5.84 -9.55
C ILE A 211 -7.37 5.72 -10.99
N CYS A 212 -8.43 4.95 -11.25
CA CYS A 212 -8.91 4.67 -12.62
C CYS A 212 -10.43 4.82 -12.81
N ASN A 213 -11.16 5.26 -11.78
CA ASN A 213 -12.60 5.44 -11.80
C ASN A 213 -13.43 4.15 -11.99
N TYR A 214 -12.84 2.97 -11.77
CA TYR A 214 -13.60 1.71 -11.75
C TYR A 214 -14.72 1.75 -10.70
N ALA A 215 -15.90 1.30 -11.10
CA ALA A 215 -17.08 1.15 -10.27
C ALA A 215 -17.78 -0.17 -10.62
N ASP A 216 -18.48 -0.75 -9.66
CA ASP A 216 -19.24 -2.00 -9.79
C ASP A 216 -20.45 -1.91 -8.85
N GLU A 217 -21.52 -2.62 -9.17
CA GLU A 217 -22.68 -2.74 -8.26
C GLU A 217 -22.29 -3.48 -6.97
N ASP A 218 -21.36 -4.42 -7.08
CA ASP A 218 -20.78 -5.15 -5.97
C ASP A 218 -19.64 -4.34 -5.34
N ARG A 219 -19.94 -3.73 -4.19
CA ARG A 219 -19.00 -2.92 -3.41
C ARG A 219 -17.74 -3.70 -3.00
N GLU A 220 -17.83 -5.01 -2.76
CA GLU A 220 -16.65 -5.81 -2.41
C GLU A 220 -15.65 -5.87 -3.58
N ARG A 221 -16.14 -5.86 -4.83
CA ARG A 221 -15.29 -5.80 -6.02
C ARG A 221 -14.61 -4.45 -6.15
N VAL A 222 -15.31 -3.35 -5.86
CA VAL A 222 -14.72 -2.01 -5.86
C VAL A 222 -13.60 -1.92 -4.81
N VAL A 223 -13.86 -2.36 -3.57
CA VAL A 223 -12.84 -2.36 -2.51
C VAL A 223 -11.65 -3.23 -2.87
N SER A 224 -11.90 -4.43 -3.40
CA SER A 224 -10.85 -5.35 -3.85
C SER A 224 -9.99 -4.74 -4.95
N HIS A 225 -10.62 -4.12 -5.94
CA HIS A 225 -9.95 -3.38 -7.01
C HIS A 225 -9.10 -2.24 -6.45
N ILE A 226 -9.63 -1.41 -5.55
CA ILE A 226 -8.87 -0.32 -4.92
C ILE A 226 -7.63 -0.85 -4.19
N CYS A 227 -7.75 -1.95 -3.43
CA CYS A 227 -6.62 -2.55 -2.72
C CYS A 227 -5.52 -3.01 -3.69
N LYS A 228 -5.91 -3.58 -4.83
CA LYS A 228 -5.01 -3.99 -5.91
C LYS A 228 -4.27 -2.80 -6.53
N GLU A 229 -5.00 -1.72 -6.83
CA GLU A 229 -4.42 -0.49 -7.37
C GLU A 229 -3.43 0.17 -6.40
N LEU A 230 -3.77 0.23 -5.12
CA LEU A 230 -2.89 0.78 -4.09
C LEU A 230 -1.56 0.02 -3.99
N ARG A 231 -1.62 -1.31 -4.11
CA ARG A 231 -0.41 -2.16 -4.12
C ARG A 231 0.43 -1.94 -5.35
N PHE A 232 -0.19 -1.92 -6.53
CA PHE A 232 0.53 -1.61 -7.77
C PHE A 232 1.19 -0.23 -7.71
N PHE A 233 0.45 0.77 -7.23
CA PHE A 233 0.93 2.13 -7.07
C PHE A 233 2.12 2.21 -6.10
N ALA A 234 2.12 1.38 -5.06
CA ALA A 234 3.24 1.29 -4.13
C ALA A 234 4.46 0.57 -4.73
N LEU A 235 4.27 -0.45 -5.58
CA LEU A 235 5.36 -1.13 -6.29
C LEU A 235 6.05 -0.21 -7.31
N MET A 236 5.34 0.76 -7.90
CA MET A 236 5.96 1.79 -8.75
C MET A 236 7.03 2.61 -8.03
N ALA A 237 6.95 2.72 -6.70
CA ALA A 237 7.92 3.43 -5.88
C ALA A 237 9.25 2.68 -5.71
N LEU A 238 9.33 1.40 -6.09
CA LEU A 238 10.56 0.62 -6.04
C LEU A 238 11.56 1.13 -7.11
N PRO A 239 12.77 1.60 -6.74
CA PRO A 239 13.70 2.23 -7.67
C PRO A 239 14.07 1.39 -8.90
N TRP A 240 14.15 0.08 -8.73
CA TRP A 240 14.53 -0.88 -9.77
C TRP A 240 13.35 -1.39 -10.62
N ALA A 241 12.13 -0.90 -10.37
CA ALA A 241 10.93 -1.39 -11.04
C ALA A 241 10.10 -0.31 -11.71
N THR A 242 10.35 0.95 -11.37
CA THR A 242 9.60 2.10 -11.85
C THR A 242 9.41 2.08 -13.37
N GLU A 243 10.49 1.88 -14.14
CA GLU A 243 10.42 1.86 -15.60
C GLU A 243 9.50 0.74 -16.11
N ARG A 244 9.67 -0.47 -15.58
CA ARG A 244 8.81 -1.61 -15.92
C ARG A 244 7.34 -1.34 -15.59
N MET A 245 7.06 -0.72 -14.45
CA MET A 245 5.68 -0.52 -13.97
C MET A 245 4.98 0.66 -14.65
N LEU A 246 5.73 1.67 -15.11
CA LEU A 246 5.16 2.85 -15.79
C LEU A 246 4.74 2.57 -17.24
N ILE A 247 5.30 1.55 -17.90
CA ILE A 247 5.10 1.25 -19.34
C ILE A 247 3.78 0.50 -19.62
N VAL A 248 3.11 -0.06 -18.61
CA VAL A 248 2.02 -1.02 -18.81
C VAL A 248 0.65 -0.32 -18.96
N GLU A 249 0.39 0.35 -20.09
CA GLU A 249 -0.92 0.96 -20.36
C GLU A 249 -2.00 -0.08 -20.76
N HIS A 250 -1.62 -1.24 -21.31
CA HIS A 250 -2.59 -2.20 -21.89
C HIS A 250 -2.74 -3.54 -21.16
N GLU A 251 -1.86 -3.88 -20.21
CA GLU A 251 -1.91 -5.17 -19.49
C GLU A 251 -1.85 -5.05 -17.97
N TRP A 252 -2.08 -3.85 -17.42
CA TRP A 252 -1.92 -3.59 -15.98
C TRP A 252 -2.73 -4.56 -15.12
N GLN A 253 -3.96 -4.89 -15.50
CA GLN A 253 -4.84 -5.78 -14.73
C GLN A 253 -4.25 -7.19 -14.66
N LYS A 254 -3.73 -7.70 -15.79
CA LYS A 254 -3.05 -8.99 -15.85
C LYS A 254 -1.79 -8.99 -15.00
N GLU A 255 -1.02 -7.90 -15.02
CA GLU A 255 0.17 -7.76 -14.21
C GLU A 255 -0.20 -7.73 -12.72
N VAL A 256 -1.19 -6.94 -12.30
CA VAL A 256 -1.64 -6.90 -10.91
C VAL A 256 -2.17 -8.24 -10.42
N ASP A 257 -2.96 -8.94 -11.23
CA ASP A 257 -3.48 -10.28 -10.88
C ASP A 257 -2.39 -11.36 -10.90
N ARG A 258 -1.35 -11.20 -11.74
CA ARG A 258 -0.14 -12.05 -11.72
C ARG A 258 0.70 -11.80 -10.48
N LEU A 259 0.78 -10.54 -10.06
CA LEU A 259 1.60 -10.09 -8.95
C LEU A 259 0.97 -10.42 -7.60
N TRP A 260 -0.37 -10.36 -7.48
CA TRP A 260 -1.05 -10.49 -6.19
C TRP A 260 -2.05 -11.67 -6.18
N PRO A 261 -1.97 -12.59 -5.20
CA PRO A 261 -2.83 -13.76 -5.18
C PRO A 261 -4.32 -13.41 -5.01
N PRO A 262 -5.24 -14.19 -5.62
CA PRO A 262 -6.67 -13.93 -5.57
C PRO A 262 -7.28 -14.05 -4.16
N HIS A 263 -6.67 -14.81 -3.26
CA HIS A 263 -7.12 -14.89 -1.85
C HIS A 263 -6.74 -13.67 -1.01
N CYS A 264 -5.97 -12.73 -1.57
CA CYS A 264 -5.63 -11.46 -0.94
C CYS A 264 -6.50 -10.30 -1.48
N ASN A 265 -7.54 -10.65 -2.26
CA ASN A 265 -8.62 -9.78 -2.73
C ASN A 265 -9.67 -9.50 -1.64
N VAL A 266 -9.65 -10.27 -0.54
CA VAL A 266 -10.63 -10.17 0.55
C VAL A 266 -10.00 -9.44 1.72
N LEU A 267 -10.01 -8.10 1.66
CA LEU A 267 -9.64 -7.25 2.80
C LEU A 267 -8.22 -7.60 3.35
N PRO A 268 -7.71 -6.99 4.42
CA PRO A 268 -6.42 -7.41 4.92
C PRO A 268 -6.55 -8.76 5.60
N CYS A 269 -5.75 -9.72 5.14
CA CYS A 269 -5.36 -10.94 5.82
C CYS A 269 -5.95 -11.12 7.23
N GLY A 270 -7.12 -11.75 7.31
CA GLY A 270 -7.56 -12.43 8.52
C GLY A 270 -7.62 -11.59 9.80
N VAL A 271 -8.42 -10.52 9.85
CA VAL A 271 -9.23 -10.20 11.05
C VAL A 271 -10.57 -9.59 10.64
N TRP A 272 -11.32 -10.33 9.81
CA TRP A 272 -12.77 -10.46 9.99
C TRP A 272 -13.10 -11.96 10.06
N SER A 273 -12.48 -12.67 11.01
CA SER A 273 -13.17 -13.82 11.62
C SER A 273 -14.29 -13.24 12.48
N ASN A 274 -15.31 -12.78 11.78
CA ASN A 274 -16.66 -12.69 12.28
C ASN A 274 -17.61 -13.30 11.26
N ASP A 275 -17.17 -14.27 10.45
CA ASP A 275 -18.08 -15.19 9.76
C ASP A 275 -19.13 -15.72 10.73
N LYS A 276 -18.76 -15.99 11.98
CA LYS A 276 -19.72 -16.38 13.03
C LYS A 276 -20.61 -15.24 13.52
N ALA A 277 -20.17 -13.98 13.56
CA ALA A 277 -21.00 -12.87 14.05
C ALA A 277 -21.87 -12.23 12.95
N TRP A 278 -21.41 -12.23 11.70
CA TRP A 278 -22.18 -11.84 10.53
C TRP A 278 -23.21 -12.92 10.19
N ALA A 279 -22.84 -14.21 10.17
CA ALA A 279 -23.83 -15.29 10.05
C ALA A 279 -24.86 -15.26 11.20
N LYS A 280 -24.43 -14.98 12.45
CA LYS A 280 -25.37 -14.79 13.58
C LYS A 280 -26.25 -13.55 13.42
N ARG A 281 -25.75 -12.44 12.86
CA ARG A 281 -26.56 -11.22 12.63
C ARG A 281 -27.49 -11.36 11.44
N ALA A 282 -27.09 -12.06 10.38
CA ALA A 282 -27.93 -12.41 9.25
C ALA A 282 -29.05 -13.38 9.67
N ALA A 283 -28.72 -14.43 10.44
CA ALA A 283 -29.73 -15.34 11.02
C ALA A 283 -30.67 -14.64 12.01
N LYS A 284 -30.19 -13.63 12.76
CA LYS A 284 -31.00 -12.82 13.67
C LYS A 284 -31.87 -11.77 12.95
N LYS A 285 -31.50 -11.38 11.73
CA LYS A 285 -32.32 -10.52 10.86
C LYS A 285 -33.43 -11.31 10.19
N GLN A 286 -33.13 -12.53 9.71
CA GLN A 286 -34.14 -13.45 9.16
C GLN A 286 -35.22 -13.77 10.19
N THR A 287 -34.85 -14.11 11.43
CA THR A 287 -35.82 -14.34 12.50
C THR A 287 -36.63 -13.11 12.90
N HIS A 288 -36.15 -11.88 12.68
CA HIS A 288 -36.90 -10.67 13.00
C HIS A 288 -37.80 -10.19 11.84
N GLN A 289 -37.48 -10.60 10.61
CA GLN A 289 -38.33 -10.41 9.43
C GLN A 289 -39.50 -11.40 9.45
N ASP A 290 -39.25 -12.67 9.79
CA ASP A 290 -40.28 -13.71 9.91
C ASP A 290 -41.31 -13.42 11.03
N ILE A 291 -40.90 -12.75 12.11
CA ILE A 291 -41.80 -12.32 13.20
C ILE A 291 -42.66 -11.11 12.78
N HIS A 292 -42.18 -10.29 11.84
CA HIS A 292 -42.92 -9.11 11.37
C HIS A 292 -43.92 -9.44 10.26
N ASP A 293 -43.64 -10.47 9.45
CA ASP A 293 -44.57 -10.94 8.40
C ASP A 293 -45.65 -11.90 8.94
N LEU A 294 -45.44 -12.54 10.10
CA LEU A 294 -46.47 -13.35 10.77
C LEU A 294 -47.47 -12.53 11.62
N SER A 295 -47.34 -11.20 11.68
CA SER A 295 -48.23 -10.32 12.46
C SER A 295 -49.15 -9.45 11.60
N LEU A 296 -49.12 -9.58 10.27
CA LEU A 296 -49.95 -8.83 9.33
C LEU A 296 -50.91 -9.69 8.51
N GLU A 297 -50.98 -11.00 8.79
CA GLU A 297 -52.01 -11.89 8.27
C GLU A 297 -52.74 -12.56 9.45
N ASP A 298 -53.67 -11.83 10.06
CA ASP A 298 -54.87 -12.44 10.63
C ASP A 298 -56.01 -11.38 10.62
N PRO A 299 -57.19 -11.70 10.04
CA PRO A 299 -58.30 -10.76 9.80
C PRO A 299 -59.10 -10.36 11.05
#